data_AF-A0A5C4N4F9-F1
#
_entry.id   AF-A0A5C4N4F9-F1
#
_cell.length_a   1.000
_cell.length_b   1.000
_cell.length_c   1.000
_cell.angle_alpha   90.00
_cell.angle_beta   90.00
_cell.angle_gamma   90.00
#
_symmetry.space_group_name_H-M   'P 1'
#
loop_
_entity.id
_entity.type
_entity.pdbx_description
1 polymer ?
#
loop_
_entity_poly.entity_id
_entity_poly.type
_entity_poly.pdbx_seq_one_letter_code
_entity_poly.pdbx_strand_id
1 'polypeptide(L)'
;MQINQFRRENDRLAALLEMLVLPEPDRLALAAEYRARSEAAFAPATQRVLRQVIASFQIWCRDQGQPDEPPIPPSVVAAYVDSLSGRIRASTIETRLWAIAELHKSRFLPSPCQHDLVRLAVKAVKRAHGSATRQAAPLGKREIRRALARLGNSRRDLRDRALLHVASDT
;
A
#
# COMPACT_ATOMS: atom_id res chain seq x y z
N MET A 1 -4.16 -14.17 -23.15
CA MET A 1 -4.14 -13.37 -21.89
C MET A 1 -5.45 -12.62 -21.64
N GLN A 2 -6.17 -12.15 -22.67
CA GLN A 2 -7.44 -11.42 -22.53
C GLN A 2 -8.61 -12.21 -21.91
N ILE A 3 -8.71 -13.53 -22.17
CA ILE A 3 -9.82 -14.38 -21.68
C ILE A 3 -9.89 -14.45 -20.14
N ASN A 4 -8.73 -14.56 -19.45
CA ASN A 4 -8.68 -14.60 -17.99
C ASN A 4 -8.95 -13.24 -17.33
N GLN A 5 -8.75 -12.14 -18.05
CA GLN A 5 -9.06 -10.80 -17.54
C GLN A 5 -10.57 -10.54 -17.61
N PHE A 6 -11.18 -10.91 -18.75
CA PHE A 6 -12.63 -10.82 -18.95
C PHE A 6 -13.42 -11.67 -17.94
N ARG A 7 -12.97 -12.91 -17.68
CA ARG A 7 -13.63 -13.79 -16.70
C ARG A 7 -13.59 -13.20 -15.29
N ARG A 8 -12.42 -12.70 -14.86
CA ARG A 8 -12.26 -12.05 -13.54
C ARG A 8 -13.09 -10.76 -13.40
N GLU A 9 -13.27 -10.03 -14.49
CA GLU A 9 -14.08 -8.81 -14.51
C GLU A 9 -15.58 -9.13 -14.44
N ASN A 10 -16.03 -10.17 -15.16
CA ASN A 10 -17.39 -10.68 -15.06
C ASN A 10 -17.70 -11.27 -13.67
N ASP A 11 -16.76 -12.01 -13.06
CA ASP A 11 -16.93 -12.55 -11.71
C ASP A 11 -17.05 -11.41 -10.67
N ARG A 12 -16.30 -10.31 -10.85
CA ARG A 12 -16.42 -9.11 -10.01
C ARG A 12 -17.77 -8.43 -10.19
N LEU A 13 -18.26 -8.30 -11.42
CA LEU A 13 -19.56 -7.70 -11.71
C LEU A 13 -20.70 -8.54 -11.13
N ALA A 14 -20.62 -9.87 -11.25
CA ALA A 14 -21.59 -10.78 -10.64
C ALA A 14 -21.61 -10.65 -9.10
N ALA A 15 -20.43 -10.64 -8.46
CA ALA A 15 -20.33 -10.42 -7.02
C ALA A 15 -20.85 -9.04 -6.59
N LEU A 16 -20.66 -8.00 -7.42
CA LEU A 16 -21.18 -6.65 -7.19
C LEU A 16 -22.70 -6.60 -7.29
N LEU A 17 -23.28 -7.30 -8.25
CA LEU A 17 -24.72 -7.39 -8.44
C LEU A 17 -25.37 -8.15 -7.28
N GLU A 18 -24.80 -9.28 -6.85
CA GLU A 18 -25.25 -9.98 -5.63
C GLU A 18 -25.22 -9.03 -4.42
N MET A 19 -24.10 -8.34 -4.24
CA MET A 19 -23.89 -7.34 -3.20
C MET A 19 -24.91 -6.21 -3.18
N LEU A 20 -25.32 -5.71 -4.35
CA LEU A 20 -26.31 -4.62 -4.46
C LEU A 20 -27.73 -5.09 -4.12
N VAL A 21 -28.00 -6.38 -4.28
CA VAL A 21 -29.31 -6.99 -4.01
C VAL A 21 -29.45 -7.46 -2.55
N LEU A 22 -28.33 -7.60 -1.82
CA LEU A 22 -28.35 -7.97 -0.41
C LEU A 22 -28.98 -6.88 0.48
N PRO A 23 -29.86 -7.26 1.42
CA PRO A 23 -30.33 -6.38 2.49
C PRO A 23 -29.16 -5.71 3.24
N GLU A 24 -29.37 -4.48 3.71
CA GLU A 24 -28.38 -3.75 4.51
C GLU A 24 -27.78 -4.53 5.70
N PRO A 25 -28.56 -5.24 6.55
CA PRO A 25 -27.98 -6.01 7.65
C PRO A 25 -27.00 -7.09 7.18
N ASP A 26 -27.30 -7.75 6.06
CA ASP A 26 -26.45 -8.81 5.51
C ASP A 26 -25.14 -8.24 4.94
N ARG A 27 -25.21 -7.08 4.27
CA ARG A 27 -24.03 -6.36 3.79
C ARG A 27 -23.11 -5.93 4.94
N LEU A 28 -23.70 -5.47 6.05
CA LEU A 28 -22.95 -5.08 7.25
C LEU A 28 -22.30 -6.30 7.93
N ALA A 29 -23.02 -7.41 8.05
CA ALA A 29 -22.48 -8.66 8.59
C ALA A 29 -21.31 -9.18 7.75
N LEU A 30 -21.45 -9.14 6.42
CA LEU A 30 -20.39 -9.56 5.50
C LEU A 30 -19.15 -8.64 5.58
N ALA A 31 -19.35 -7.32 5.72
CA ALA A 31 -18.25 -6.37 5.95
C ALA A 31 -17.52 -6.62 7.28
N ALA A 32 -18.26 -6.97 8.34
CA ALA A 32 -17.67 -7.34 9.63
C ALA A 32 -16.86 -8.64 9.54
N GLU A 33 -17.39 -9.65 8.87
CA GLU A 33 -16.69 -10.92 8.61
C GLU A 33 -15.41 -10.70 7.79
N TYR A 34 -15.48 -9.88 6.74
CA TYR A 34 -14.30 -9.51 5.94
C TYR A 34 -13.23 -8.87 6.81
N ARG A 35 -13.62 -7.94 7.69
CA ARG A 35 -12.69 -7.26 8.61
C ARG A 35 -12.00 -8.25 9.55
N ALA A 36 -12.77 -9.13 10.20
CA ALA A 36 -12.21 -10.12 11.11
C ALA A 36 -11.20 -11.05 10.40
N ARG A 37 -11.53 -11.51 9.19
CA ARG A 37 -10.61 -12.31 8.38
C ARG A 37 -9.38 -11.55 7.92
N SER A 38 -9.54 -10.28 7.54
CA SER A 38 -8.43 -9.42 7.11
C SER A 38 -7.46 -9.14 8.26
N GLU A 39 -7.98 -8.91 9.47
CA GLU A 39 -7.19 -8.77 10.69
C GLU A 39 -6.44 -10.06 11.07
N ALA A 40 -7.04 -11.23 10.86
CA ALA A 40 -6.35 -12.50 11.08
C ALA A 40 -5.31 -12.80 9.98
N ALA A 41 -5.55 -12.37 8.74
CA ALA A 41 -4.71 -12.70 7.59
C ALA A 41 -3.51 -11.75 7.42
N PHE A 42 -3.66 -10.47 7.77
CA PHE A 42 -2.61 -9.47 7.56
C PHE A 42 -1.66 -9.38 8.76
N ALA A 43 -0.36 -9.33 8.47
CA ALA A 43 0.65 -9.06 9.48
C ALA A 43 0.40 -7.71 10.20
N PRO A 44 0.75 -7.57 11.49
CA PRO A 44 0.51 -6.33 12.25
C PRO A 44 1.09 -5.08 11.60
N ALA A 45 2.25 -5.20 10.93
CA ALA A 45 2.87 -4.10 10.19
C ALA A 45 2.02 -3.64 9.00
N THR A 46 1.43 -4.58 8.26
CA THR A 46 0.53 -4.32 7.13
C THR A 46 -0.74 -3.60 7.58
N GLN A 47 -1.34 -4.06 8.68
CA GLN A 47 -2.52 -3.41 9.26
C GLN A 47 -2.23 -1.97 9.72
N ARG A 48 -1.05 -1.73 10.29
CA ARG A 48 -0.62 -0.38 10.68
C ARG A 48 -0.50 0.54 9.46
N VAL A 49 0.14 0.07 8.38
CA VAL A 49 0.26 0.83 7.14
C VAL A 49 -1.12 1.11 6.54
N LEU A 50 -2.00 0.10 6.48
CA LEU A 50 -3.36 0.24 5.98
C LEU A 50 -4.12 1.34 6.73
N ARG A 51 -4.17 1.27 8.08
CA ARG A 51 -4.84 2.26 8.92
C ARG A 51 -4.26 3.67 8.73
N GLN A 52 -2.93 3.79 8.73
CA GLN A 52 -2.25 5.08 8.56
C GLN A 52 -2.56 5.71 7.21
N VAL A 53 -2.53 4.92 6.14
CA VAL A 53 -2.83 5.43 4.80
C VAL A 53 -4.27 5.86 4.69
N ILE A 54 -5.22 5.04 5.15
CA ILE A 54 -6.65 5.36 5.09
C ILE A 54 -6.89 6.68 5.83
N ALA A 55 -6.41 6.81 7.07
CA ALA A 55 -6.55 8.05 7.83
C ALA A 55 -5.96 9.27 7.10
N SER A 56 -4.76 9.13 6.54
CA SER A 56 -4.10 10.21 5.78
C SER A 56 -4.88 10.61 4.53
N PHE A 57 -5.44 9.64 3.81
CA PHE A 57 -6.25 9.88 2.62
C PHE A 57 -7.57 10.58 2.98
N GLN A 58 -8.25 10.12 4.03
CA GLN A 58 -9.50 10.70 4.50
C GLN A 58 -9.34 12.14 4.97
N ILE A 59 -8.24 12.45 5.67
CA ILE A 59 -7.89 13.83 6.05
C ILE A 59 -7.75 14.68 4.78
N TRP A 60 -6.96 14.22 3.80
CA TRP A 60 -6.79 14.95 2.55
C TRP A 60 -8.12 15.16 1.81
N CYS A 61 -8.99 14.14 1.76
CA CYS A 61 -10.31 14.28 1.14
C CYS A 61 -11.13 15.38 1.82
N ARG A 62 -11.21 15.37 3.15
CA ARG A 62 -11.94 16.41 3.90
C ARG A 62 -11.38 17.80 3.67
N ASP A 63 -10.05 17.94 3.66
CA ASP A 63 -9.39 19.22 3.39
C ASP A 63 -9.67 19.76 1.98
N GLN A 64 -9.91 18.86 1.02
CA GLN A 64 -10.26 19.21 -0.37
C GLN A 64 -11.78 19.29 -0.62
N GLY A 65 -12.62 19.10 0.40
CA GLY A 65 -14.07 19.03 0.24
C GLY A 65 -14.56 17.85 -0.61
N GLN A 66 -13.77 16.78 -0.66
CA GLN A 66 -14.07 15.56 -1.42
C GLN A 66 -14.64 14.46 -0.49
N PRO A 67 -15.37 13.47 -1.04
CA PRO A 67 -15.80 12.30 -0.28
C PRO A 67 -14.62 11.58 0.38
N ASP A 68 -14.74 11.21 1.65
CA ASP A 68 -13.73 10.50 2.44
C ASP A 68 -14.12 9.05 2.80
N GLU A 69 -15.32 8.61 2.44
CA GLU A 69 -15.77 7.22 2.53
C GLU A 69 -16.20 6.68 1.16
N PRO A 70 -16.02 5.38 0.88
CA PRO A 70 -16.49 4.76 -0.36
C PRO A 70 -18.00 4.95 -0.60
N PRO A 71 -18.43 5.10 -1.87
CA PRO A 71 -17.63 5.03 -3.09
C PRO A 71 -16.88 6.33 -3.40
N ILE A 72 -15.56 6.22 -3.62
CA ILE A 72 -14.72 7.36 -3.98
C ILE A 72 -14.62 7.46 -5.51
N PRO A 73 -14.86 8.64 -6.12
CA PRO A 73 -14.70 8.81 -7.55
C PRO A 73 -13.25 8.62 -8.01
N PRO A 74 -13.00 8.01 -9.19
CA PRO A 74 -11.65 7.89 -9.75
C PRO A 74 -10.91 9.22 -9.92
N SER A 75 -11.63 10.30 -10.22
CA SER A 75 -11.07 11.65 -10.32
C SER A 75 -10.46 12.15 -9.01
N VAL A 76 -11.07 11.83 -7.87
CA VAL A 76 -10.57 12.19 -6.52
C VAL A 76 -9.28 11.43 -6.23
N VAL A 77 -9.23 10.14 -6.56
CA VAL A 77 -8.02 9.33 -6.38
C VAL A 77 -6.89 9.81 -7.30
N ALA A 78 -7.19 10.20 -8.55
CA ALA A 78 -6.21 10.78 -9.45
C ALA A 78 -5.65 12.11 -8.91
N ALA A 79 -6.52 13.02 -8.47
CA ALA A 79 -6.11 14.29 -7.84
C ALA A 79 -5.27 14.06 -6.57
N TYR A 80 -5.59 13.02 -5.79
CA TYR A 80 -4.77 12.63 -4.65
C TYR A 80 -3.38 12.18 -5.07
N VAL A 81 -3.26 11.35 -6.11
CA VAL A 81 -1.96 10.95 -6.67
C VAL A 81 -1.15 12.17 -7.12
N ASP A 82 -1.78 13.11 -7.80
CA ASP A 82 -1.12 14.34 -8.25
C ASP A 82 -0.64 15.19 -7.06
N SER A 83 -1.44 15.28 -5.99
CA SER A 83 -1.06 16.00 -4.75
C SER A 83 0.16 15.42 -4.02
N LEU A 84 0.48 14.14 -4.30
CA LEU A 84 1.62 13.41 -3.75
C LEU A 84 2.87 13.50 -4.65
N SER A 85 2.71 13.99 -5.88
CA SER A 85 3.79 14.08 -6.87
C SER A 85 4.96 14.89 -6.34
N GLY A 86 6.18 14.36 -6.47
CA GLY A 86 7.41 14.99 -5.97
C GLY A 86 7.57 15.02 -4.44
N ARG A 87 6.54 14.68 -3.67
CA ARG A 87 6.58 14.70 -2.19
C ARG A 87 6.97 13.36 -1.60
N ILE A 88 6.56 12.26 -2.26
CA ILE A 88 6.85 10.90 -1.82
C ILE A 88 7.26 10.01 -3.01
N ARG A 89 7.85 8.85 -2.71
CA ARG A 89 8.30 7.89 -3.72
C ARG A 89 7.11 7.23 -4.44
N ALA A 90 7.32 6.88 -5.70
CA ALA A 90 6.32 6.15 -6.50
C ALA A 90 5.85 4.85 -5.83
N SER A 91 6.75 4.08 -5.21
CA SER A 91 6.39 2.86 -4.47
C SER A 91 5.50 3.14 -3.26
N THR A 92 5.68 4.28 -2.60
CA THR A 92 4.80 4.73 -1.51
C THR A 92 3.42 5.12 -2.04
N ILE A 93 3.33 5.74 -3.23
CA ILE A 93 2.05 6.04 -3.89
C ILE A 93 1.31 4.73 -4.23
N GLU A 94 2.01 3.71 -4.73
CA GLU A 94 1.41 2.40 -5.02
C GLU A 94 0.88 1.72 -3.75
N THR A 95 1.64 1.79 -2.65
CA THR A 95 1.16 1.31 -1.34
C THR A 95 -0.08 2.07 -0.89
N ARG A 96 -0.13 3.39 -1.16
CA ARG A 96 -1.31 4.20 -0.84
C ARG A 96 -2.54 3.78 -1.65
N LEU A 97 -2.38 3.54 -2.94
CA LEU A 97 -3.44 3.06 -3.82
C LEU A 97 -3.92 1.66 -3.43
N TRP A 98 -3.01 0.77 -3.02
CA TRP A 98 -3.40 -0.54 -2.48
C TRP A 98 -4.33 -0.41 -1.26
N ALA A 99 -4.00 0.47 -0.31
CA ALA A 99 -4.82 0.68 0.87
C ALA A 99 -6.19 1.31 0.53
N ILE A 100 -6.26 2.22 -0.44
CA ILE A 100 -7.54 2.78 -0.93
C ILE A 100 -8.36 1.69 -1.64
N ALA A 101 -7.72 0.80 -2.39
CA ALA A 101 -8.39 -0.34 -2.99
C ALA A 101 -8.92 -1.32 -1.93
N GLU A 102 -8.15 -1.57 -0.87
CA GLU A 102 -8.56 -2.41 0.25
C GLU A 102 -9.72 -1.79 1.04
N LEU A 103 -9.74 -0.47 1.22
CA LEU A 103 -10.87 0.27 1.79
C LEU A 103 -12.17 -0.01 1.02
N HIS A 104 -12.15 0.10 -0.32
CA HIS A 104 -13.32 -0.21 -1.16
C HIS A 104 -13.69 -1.70 -1.08
N LYS A 105 -12.69 -2.58 -1.11
CA LYS A 105 -12.89 -4.03 -1.03
C LYS A 105 -13.54 -4.45 0.30
N SER A 106 -13.21 -3.78 1.40
CA SER A 106 -13.84 -4.02 2.71
C SER A 106 -15.33 -3.65 2.76
N ARG A 107 -15.77 -2.78 1.83
CA ARG A 107 -17.17 -2.43 1.58
C ARG A 107 -17.74 -3.20 0.39
N PHE A 108 -16.99 -4.15 -0.15
CA PHE A 108 -17.31 -4.93 -1.34
C PHE A 108 -17.68 -4.07 -2.56
N LEU A 109 -17.04 -2.90 -2.65
CA LEU A 109 -17.17 -1.97 -3.75
C LEU A 109 -16.02 -2.12 -4.74
N PRO A 110 -16.22 -1.75 -6.02
CA PRO A 110 -15.16 -1.77 -7.00
C PRO A 110 -14.10 -0.72 -6.61
N SER A 111 -12.83 -1.08 -6.79
CA SER A 111 -11.73 -0.16 -6.51
C SER A 111 -11.60 0.88 -7.63
N PRO A 112 -11.62 2.19 -7.32
CA PRO A 112 -11.37 3.25 -8.30
C PRO A 112 -9.91 3.29 -8.76
N CYS A 113 -9.00 2.60 -8.06
CA CYS A 113 -7.55 2.68 -8.30
C CYS A 113 -7.11 2.02 -9.62
N GLN A 114 -7.96 1.17 -10.22
CA GLN A 114 -7.70 0.53 -11.51
C GLN A 114 -8.21 1.38 -12.70
N HIS A 115 -8.96 2.44 -12.44
CA HIS A 115 -9.50 3.31 -13.48
C HIS A 115 -8.38 4.02 -14.26
N ASP A 116 -8.57 4.24 -15.56
CA ASP A 116 -7.53 4.79 -16.44
C ASP A 116 -7.05 6.18 -16.01
N LEU A 117 -7.94 7.03 -15.47
CA LEU A 117 -7.55 8.32 -14.88
C LEU A 117 -6.47 8.17 -13.80
N VAL A 118 -6.64 7.21 -12.89
CA VAL A 118 -5.67 6.96 -11.80
C VAL A 118 -4.38 6.38 -12.38
N ARG A 119 -4.48 5.46 -13.34
CA ARG A 119 -3.31 4.87 -14.01
C ARG A 119 -2.49 5.93 -14.75
N LEU A 120 -3.15 6.88 -15.41
CA LEU A 120 -2.52 7.98 -16.11
C LEU A 120 -1.83 8.94 -15.14
N ALA A 121 -2.47 9.29 -14.01
CA ALA A 121 -1.87 10.10 -12.96
C ALA A 121 -0.57 9.45 -12.42
N VAL A 122 -0.62 8.16 -12.05
CA VAL A 122 0.57 7.42 -11.60
C VAL A 122 1.66 7.39 -12.66
N LYS A 123 1.29 7.18 -13.93
CA LYS A 123 2.24 7.19 -15.06
C LYS A 123 2.91 8.56 -15.21
N ALA A 124 2.15 9.65 -15.06
CA ALA A 124 2.68 11.01 -15.10
C ALA A 124 3.68 11.26 -13.97
N VAL A 125 3.33 10.89 -12.73
CA VAL A 125 4.24 11.02 -11.56
C VAL A 125 5.54 10.25 -11.78
N LYS A 126 5.44 8.98 -12.24
CA LYS A 126 6.63 8.17 -12.53
C LYS A 126 7.50 8.74 -13.64
N ARG A 127 6.89 9.33 -14.66
CA ARG A 127 7.62 9.99 -15.76
C ARG A 127 8.34 11.25 -15.27
N ALA A 128 7.70 12.03 -14.41
CA ALA A 128 8.25 13.29 -13.90
C ALA A 128 9.36 13.10 -12.86
N HIS A 129 9.22 12.13 -11.96
CA HIS A 129 10.09 11.98 -10.78
C HIS A 129 10.89 10.68 -10.76
N GLY A 130 10.71 9.81 -11.75
CA GLY A 130 11.29 8.48 -11.78
C GLY A 130 10.61 7.50 -10.82
N SER A 131 10.89 6.22 -11.01
CA SER A 131 10.37 5.13 -10.20
C SER A 131 11.45 4.20 -9.67
N ALA A 132 12.72 4.60 -9.79
CA ALA A 132 13.85 3.78 -9.36
C ALA A 132 13.82 3.61 -7.84
N THR A 133 13.84 2.36 -7.39
CA THR A 133 14.00 2.03 -5.98
C THR A 133 15.48 2.18 -5.63
N ARG A 134 15.78 3.03 -4.63
CA ARG A 134 17.14 3.14 -4.10
C ARG A 134 17.43 1.94 -3.23
N GLN A 135 18.28 1.05 -3.72
CA GLN A 135 18.84 -0.03 -2.92
C GLN A 135 20.01 0.50 -2.07
N ALA A 136 20.15 -0.01 -0.84
CA ALA A 136 21.34 0.23 -0.04
C ALA A 136 22.56 -0.39 -0.73
N ALA A 137 23.73 0.24 -0.60
CA ALA A 137 24.97 -0.37 -1.09
C ALA A 137 25.19 -1.71 -0.38
N PRO A 138 25.69 -2.74 -1.08
CA PRO A 138 25.94 -4.04 -0.46
C PRO A 138 26.95 -3.91 0.67
N LEU A 139 26.65 -4.54 1.81
CA LEU A 139 27.58 -4.63 2.93
C LEU A 139 28.59 -5.76 2.67
N GLY A 140 29.59 -5.48 1.84
CA GLY A 140 30.58 -6.47 1.44
C GLY A 140 31.63 -6.77 2.53
N LYS A 141 32.43 -7.83 2.30
CA LYS A 141 33.52 -8.26 3.21
C LYS A 141 34.50 -7.13 3.56
N ARG A 142 34.73 -6.20 2.64
CA ARG A 142 35.63 -5.06 2.84
C ARG A 142 35.01 -4.04 3.79
N GLU A 143 33.74 -3.72 3.59
CA GLU A 143 32.97 -2.77 4.39
C GLU A 143 32.82 -3.28 5.83
N ILE A 144 32.55 -4.58 5.99
CA ILE A 144 32.48 -5.25 7.31
C ILE A 144 33.82 -5.15 8.04
N ARG A 145 34.93 -5.53 7.38
CA ARG A 145 36.28 -5.43 8.00
C ARG A 145 36.61 -4.00 8.43
N ARG A 146 36.24 -3.00 7.62
CA ARG A 146 36.43 -1.58 7.97
C ARG A 146 35.58 -1.16 9.17
N ALA A 147 34.34 -1.62 9.27
CA ALA A 147 33.47 -1.33 10.40
C ALA A 147 34.01 -1.98 11.69
N LEU A 148 34.39 -3.25 11.63
CA LEU A 148 34.94 -4.00 12.76
C LEU A 148 36.23 -3.38 13.32
N ALA A 149 37.11 -2.89 12.45
CA ALA A 149 38.37 -2.25 12.85
C ALA A 149 38.18 -0.93 13.64
N ARG A 150 36.98 -0.33 13.61
CA ARG A 150 36.65 0.91 14.34
C ARG A 150 35.97 0.65 15.69
N LEU A 151 35.57 -0.59 15.97
CA LEU A 151 34.88 -0.96 17.20
C LEU A 151 35.89 -1.29 18.31
N GLY A 152 35.71 -0.70 19.48
CA GLY A 152 36.49 -0.98 20.68
C GLY A 152 36.05 -2.26 21.40
N ASN A 153 36.29 -2.30 22.71
CA ASN A 153 35.93 -3.41 23.59
C ASN A 153 34.84 -3.05 24.62
N SER A 154 34.12 -1.95 24.41
CA SER A 154 32.98 -1.65 25.26
C SER A 154 31.86 -2.68 25.03
N ARG A 155 30.94 -2.82 25.99
CA ARG A 155 29.77 -3.71 25.84
C ARG A 155 28.95 -3.41 24.57
N ARG A 156 28.87 -2.15 24.14
CA ARG A 156 28.18 -1.76 22.91
C ARG A 156 28.94 -2.24 21.68
N ASP A 157 30.27 -2.05 21.67
CA ASP A 157 31.13 -2.46 20.56
C ASP A 157 31.14 -3.98 20.36
N LEU A 158 31.13 -4.75 21.44
CA LEU A 158 31.06 -6.22 21.38
C LEU A 158 29.72 -6.69 20.80
N ARG A 159 28.60 -6.04 21.18
CA ARG A 159 27.29 -6.31 20.61
C ARG A 159 27.25 -5.99 19.12
N ASP A 160 27.70 -4.80 18.74
CA ASP A 160 27.66 -4.35 17.34
C ASP A 160 28.58 -5.20 16.45
N ARG A 161 29.71 -5.66 17.00
CA ARG A 161 30.57 -6.67 16.37
C ARG A 161 29.83 -7.98 16.11
N ALA A 162 29.13 -8.52 17.12
CA ALA A 162 28.35 -9.74 16.96
C ALA A 162 27.24 -9.56 15.90
N LEU A 163 26.52 -8.43 15.92
CA LEU A 163 25.48 -8.13 14.94
C LEU A 163 26.03 -8.04 13.51
N LEU A 164 27.18 -7.41 13.30
CA LEU A 164 27.82 -7.32 11.99
C LEU A 164 28.24 -8.70 11.46
N HIS A 165 28.73 -9.58 12.33
CA HIS A 165 29.06 -10.94 11.94
C HIS A 165 27.82 -11.73 11.52
N VAL A 166 26.77 -11.73 12.36
CA VAL A 166 25.50 -12.43 12.05
C VAL A 166 24.89 -11.92 10.75
N ALA A 167 24.85 -10.59 10.56
CA ALA A 167 24.27 -9.98 9.36
C ALA A 167 25.07 -10.26 8.08
N SER A 168 26.33 -10.71 8.20
CA SER A 168 27.21 -10.98 7.05
C SER A 168 27.36 -12.45 6.68
N ASP A 169 26.92 -13.35 7.56
CA ASP A 169 27.12 -14.80 7.45
C ASP A 169 25.90 -15.54 6.85
N THR A 170 24.74 -14.88 6.84
CA THR A 170 23.47 -15.36 6.23
C THR A 170 23.30 -14.87 4.80
#